data_AF-A0A149PG99-F1
#
_entry.id   AF-A0A149PG99-F1
#
_cell.length_a   1.000
_cell.length_b   1.000
_cell.length_c   1.000
_cell.angle_alpha   90.00
_cell.angle_beta   90.00
_cell.angle_gamma   90.00
#
_symmetry.space_group_name_H-M   'P 1'
#
loop_
_entity.id
_entity.type
_entity.pdbx_description
1 polymer ?
#
loop_
_entity_poly.entity_id
_entity_poly.type
_entity_poly.pdbx_seq_one_letter_code
_entity_poly.pdbx_strand_id
1 'polypeptide(L)'
;MNSIALGCVAVLGLLLFGLGLSVSMMRFRQRSLSDCADDPANLLHKLVRAHGNTAEYAPFLAVLFLFLGARSPSTLTVSLMIVATVCRCLLVVGLIAFPTMAKPNPLRFVGALGTYGAGIALCLALLR
;
A
#
# COMPACT_ATOMS: atom_id res chain seq x y z
N MET A 1 -13.29 -18.46 6.72
CA MET A 1 -12.83 -17.14 6.25
C MET A 1 -12.64 -16.23 7.46
N ASN A 2 -11.43 -15.71 7.67
CA ASN A 2 -11.08 -14.87 8.81
C ASN A 2 -11.50 -13.39 8.59
N SER A 3 -12.26 -12.81 9.53
CA SER A 3 -12.76 -11.43 9.40
C SER A 3 -11.67 -10.36 9.41
N ILE A 4 -10.55 -10.60 10.09
CA ILE A 4 -9.41 -9.67 10.11
C ILE A 4 -8.75 -9.64 8.72
N ALA A 5 -8.61 -10.79 8.07
CA ALA A 5 -8.10 -10.86 6.70
C ALA A 5 -8.98 -10.04 5.74
N LEU A 6 -10.31 -10.17 5.84
CA LEU A 6 -11.26 -9.37 5.06
C LEU A 6 -11.13 -7.87 5.34
N GLY A 7 -11.01 -7.47 6.61
CA GLY A 7 -10.79 -6.09 7.00
C GLY A 7 -9.49 -5.52 6.41
N CYS A 8 -8.39 -6.29 6.46
CA CYS A 8 -7.12 -5.90 5.87
C CYS A 8 -7.23 -5.71 4.34
N VAL A 9 -7.88 -6.65 3.65
CA VAL A 9 -8.13 -6.56 2.20
C VAL A 9 -8.99 -5.34 1.86
N ALA A 10 -10.02 -5.04 2.65
CA ALA A 10 -10.85 -3.87 2.46
C ALA A 10 -10.03 -2.58 2.59
N VAL A 11 -9.15 -2.46 3.59
CA VAL A 11 -8.24 -1.31 3.74
C VAL A 11 -7.30 -1.18 2.54
N LEU A 12 -6.72 -2.27 2.06
CA LEU A 12 -5.86 -2.26 0.87
C LEU A 12 -6.63 -1.81 -0.39
N GLY A 13 -7.86 -2.29 -0.56
CA GLY A 13 -8.74 -1.87 -1.65
C GLY A 13 -9.10 -0.38 -1.57
N LEU A 14 -9.45 0.11 -0.38
CA LEU A 14 -9.74 1.53 -0.15
C LEU A 14 -8.53 2.42 -0.43
N LEU A 15 -7.32 1.99 -0.05
CA LEU A 15 -6.08 2.68 -0.43
C LEU A 15 -5.92 2.73 -1.95
N LEU A 16 -6.06 1.60 -2.63
CA LEU A 16 -5.85 1.52 -4.08
C LEU A 16 -6.84 2.42 -4.84
N PHE A 17 -8.14 2.26 -4.60
CA PHE A 17 -9.18 3.03 -5.26
C PHE A 17 -9.18 4.51 -4.84
N GLY A 18 -8.97 4.80 -3.55
CA GLY A 18 -8.90 6.16 -3.04
C GLY A 18 -7.73 6.96 -3.63
N LEU A 19 -6.56 6.32 -3.78
CA LEU A 19 -5.42 6.94 -4.46
C LEU A 19 -5.67 7.13 -5.96
N GLY A 20 -6.27 6.14 -6.63
CA GLY A 20 -6.63 6.25 -8.04
C GLY A 20 -7.60 7.41 -8.29
N LEU A 21 -8.63 7.54 -7.45
CA LEU A 21 -9.58 8.65 -7.48
C LEU A 21 -8.89 10.00 -7.25
N SER A 22 -7.97 10.06 -6.28
CA SER A 22 -7.20 11.28 -5.96
C SER A 22 -6.33 11.72 -7.13
N VAL A 23 -5.69 10.78 -7.84
CA VAL A 23 -4.93 11.05 -9.07
C VAL A 23 -5.84 11.61 -10.15
N SER A 24 -7.00 10.99 -10.41
CA SER A 24 -7.96 11.46 -11.40
C SER A 24 -8.47 12.87 -11.11
N MET A 25 -8.81 13.16 -9.85
CA MET A 25 -9.23 14.50 -9.42
C MET A 25 -8.13 15.55 -9.62
N MET A 26 -6.87 15.21 -9.31
CA MET A 26 -5.73 16.12 -9.47
C MET A 26 -5.40 16.38 -10.94
N ARG A 27 -5.41 15.35 -11.80
CA ARG A 27 -5.24 15.51 -13.25
C ARG A 27 -6.30 16.42 -13.85
N PHE A 28 -7.55 16.22 -13.46
CA PHE A 28 -8.66 17.07 -13.88
C PHE A 28 -8.44 18.54 -13.45
N ARG A 29 -8.06 18.76 -12.19
CA ARG A 29 -7.81 20.12 -11.66
C ARG A 29 -6.62 20.82 -12.32
N GLN A 30 -5.57 20.09 -12.66
CA GLN A 30 -4.37 20.63 -13.29
C GLN A 30 -4.50 20.72 -14.82
N ARG A 31 -5.61 20.27 -15.41
CA ARG A 31 -5.80 20.12 -16.88
C ARG A 31 -4.66 19.35 -17.56
N SER A 32 -4.03 18.46 -16.81
CA SER A 32 -2.95 17.60 -17.29
C SER A 32 -3.49 16.18 -17.44
N LEU A 33 -3.66 15.76 -18.70
CA LEU A 33 -4.18 14.42 -19.00
C LEU A 33 -3.10 13.34 -18.81
N SER A 34 -1.88 13.60 -19.29
CA SER A 34 -0.76 12.65 -19.21
C SER A 34 0.46 13.18 -18.46
N ASP A 35 0.61 14.49 -18.32
CA ASP A 35 1.85 15.08 -17.82
C ASP A 35 2.03 14.84 -16.32
N CYS A 36 3.13 14.21 -15.95
CA CYS A 36 3.54 14.03 -14.57
C CYS A 36 4.72 14.97 -14.36
N ALA A 37 4.52 16.05 -13.60
CA ALA A 37 5.61 16.96 -13.27
C ALA A 37 6.77 16.18 -12.64
N ASP A 38 8.00 16.40 -13.11
CA ASP A 38 9.21 15.74 -12.59
C ASP A 38 9.62 16.25 -11.19
N ASP A 39 8.96 17.31 -10.70
CA ASP A 39 9.23 17.87 -9.39
C ASP A 39 8.84 16.90 -8.25
N PRO A 40 9.79 16.43 -7.43
CA PRO A 40 9.54 15.49 -6.34
C PRO A 40 8.72 16.10 -5.18
N ALA A 41 8.48 17.42 -5.15
CA ALA A 41 7.56 18.08 -4.24
C ALA A 41 6.13 18.16 -4.77
N ASN A 42 5.92 17.97 -6.08
CA ASN A 42 4.62 18.08 -6.71
C ASN A 42 3.63 17.03 -6.16
N LEU A 43 2.45 17.49 -5.73
CA LEU A 43 1.45 16.61 -5.12
C LEU A 43 0.91 15.55 -6.09
N LEU A 44 0.67 15.88 -7.36
CA LEU A 44 0.22 14.91 -8.36
C LEU A 44 1.30 13.84 -8.57
N HIS A 45 2.57 14.24 -8.67
CA HIS A 45 3.69 13.30 -8.78
C HIS A 45 3.74 12.34 -7.57
N LYS A 46 3.60 12.86 -6.34
CA LYS A 46 3.52 12.07 -5.11
C LYS A 46 2.35 11.10 -5.08
N LEU A 47 1.16 11.56 -5.49
CA LEU A 47 -0.04 10.72 -5.57
C LEU A 47 0.10 9.60 -6.61
N VAL A 48 0.67 9.90 -7.78
CA VAL A 48 0.94 8.89 -8.82
C VAL A 48 1.93 7.84 -8.31
N ARG A 49 3.00 8.25 -7.61
CA ARG A 49 3.95 7.29 -7.01
C ARG A 49 3.31 6.46 -5.89
N ALA A 50 2.49 7.07 -5.03
CA ALA A 50 1.77 6.35 -3.99
C ALA A 50 0.76 5.36 -4.56
N HIS A 51 0.02 5.76 -5.60
CA HIS A 51 -0.94 4.90 -6.30
C HIS A 51 -0.24 3.74 -7.00
N GLY A 52 0.81 4.03 -7.80
CA GLY A 52 1.58 3.01 -8.52
C GLY A 52 2.17 1.97 -7.57
N ASN A 53 2.83 2.42 -6.49
CA ASN A 53 3.32 1.50 -5.49
C ASN A 53 2.17 0.72 -4.81
N THR A 54 1.00 1.32 -4.58
CA THR A 54 -0.13 0.56 -4.03
C THR A 54 -0.66 -0.47 -5.02
N ALA A 55 -0.69 -0.16 -6.32
CA ALA A 55 -1.09 -1.10 -7.37
C ALA A 55 -0.13 -2.28 -7.52
N GLU A 56 1.16 -2.10 -7.23
CA GLU A 56 2.16 -3.18 -7.27
C GLU A 56 2.01 -4.17 -6.10
N TYR A 57 1.74 -3.67 -4.88
CA TYR A 57 1.78 -4.53 -3.67
C TYR A 57 0.39 -4.96 -3.17
N ALA A 58 -0.62 -4.08 -3.23
CA ALA A 58 -1.92 -4.35 -2.63
C ALA A 58 -2.63 -5.57 -3.25
N PRO A 59 -2.65 -5.78 -4.59
CA PRO A 59 -3.32 -6.94 -5.17
C PRO A 59 -2.68 -8.26 -4.75
N PHE A 60 -1.36 -8.34 -4.74
CA PHE A 60 -0.66 -9.56 -4.35
C PHE A 60 -0.85 -9.86 -2.85
N LEU A 61 -0.76 -8.83 -1.99
CA LEU A 61 -1.08 -8.97 -0.57
C LEU A 61 -2.54 -9.41 -0.36
N ALA A 62 -3.49 -8.86 -1.11
CA ALA A 62 -4.89 -9.25 -1.01
C ALA A 62 -5.11 -10.74 -1.37
N VAL A 63 -4.42 -11.24 -2.41
CA VAL A 63 -4.44 -12.67 -2.75
C VAL A 63 -3.90 -13.51 -1.59
N LEU A 64 -2.75 -13.14 -1.02
CA LEU A 64 -2.18 -13.84 0.14
C LEU A 64 -3.13 -13.84 1.33
N PHE A 65 -3.74 -12.70 1.66
CA PHE A 65 -4.60 -12.54 2.82
C PHE A 65 -5.89 -13.34 2.66
N LEU A 66 -6.53 -13.28 1.49
CA LEU A 66 -7.75 -14.04 1.22
C LEU A 66 -7.47 -15.54 1.22
N PHE A 67 -6.37 -15.99 0.61
CA PHE A 67 -6.03 -17.40 0.56
C PHE A 67 -5.69 -17.97 1.94
N LEU A 68 -4.75 -17.33 2.66
CA LEU A 68 -4.38 -17.75 4.01
C LEU A 68 -5.53 -17.58 5.01
N GLY A 69 -6.34 -16.53 4.85
CA GLY A 69 -7.52 -16.25 5.66
C GLY A 69 -8.72 -17.16 5.38
N ALA A 70 -8.81 -17.77 4.21
CA ALA A 70 -9.81 -18.78 3.88
C ALA A 70 -9.55 -20.11 4.60
N ARG A 71 -8.28 -20.39 4.96
CA ARG A 71 -7.88 -21.54 5.77
C ARG A 71 -8.17 -21.31 7.27
N SER A 72 -7.50 -22.08 8.12
CA SER A 72 -7.43 -21.87 9.58
C SER A 72 -6.11 -21.17 9.92
N PRO A 73 -5.97 -19.85 9.67
CA PRO A 73 -4.69 -19.16 9.84
C PRO A 73 -4.25 -19.14 11.30
N SER A 74 -2.95 -19.33 11.51
CA SER A 74 -2.34 -19.14 12.83
C SER A 74 -2.40 -17.67 13.27
N THR A 75 -2.29 -17.41 14.57
CA THR A 75 -2.20 -16.04 15.11
C THR A 75 -1.07 -15.26 14.46
N LEU A 76 0.09 -15.89 14.24
CA LEU A 76 1.22 -15.26 13.55
C LEU A 76 0.85 -14.80 12.14
N THR A 77 0.18 -15.66 11.37
CA THR A 77 -0.26 -15.35 10.00
C THR A 77 -1.20 -14.14 9.99
N VAL A 78 -2.16 -14.09 10.92
CA VAL A 78 -3.07 -12.95 11.05
C VAL A 78 -2.32 -11.67 11.47
N SER A 79 -1.39 -11.76 12.42
CA SER A 79 -0.55 -10.62 12.83
C SER A 79 0.26 -10.07 11.67
N LEU A 80 0.82 -10.92 10.81
CA LEU A 80 1.54 -10.49 9.61
C LEU A 80 0.66 -9.74 8.61
N MET A 81 -0.61 -10.12 8.45
CA MET A 81 -1.56 -9.37 7.60
C MET A 81 -1.80 -7.96 8.16
N ILE A 82 -1.98 -7.84 9.47
CA ILE A 82 -2.17 -6.55 10.15
C ILE A 82 -0.92 -5.68 9.96
N VAL A 83 0.26 -6.22 10.25
CA VAL A 83 1.54 -5.51 10.11
C VAL A 83 1.74 -5.04 8.67
N ALA A 84 1.56 -5.93 7.68
CA ALA A 84 1.64 -5.57 6.28
C ALA A 84 0.68 -4.42 5.93
N THR A 85 -0.57 -4.48 6.40
CA THR A 85 -1.59 -3.44 6.15
C THR A 85 -1.21 -2.10 6.76
N VAL A 86 -0.75 -2.08 8.02
CA VAL A 86 -0.27 -0.86 8.68
C VAL A 86 0.93 -0.27 7.94
N CYS A 87 1.89 -1.11 7.52
CA CYS A 87 3.04 -0.68 6.74
C CYS A 87 2.64 -0.08 5.38
N ARG A 88 1.60 -0.61 4.72
CA ARG A 88 1.04 -0.01 3.50
C ARG A 88 0.48 1.39 3.76
N CYS A 89 -0.28 1.58 4.83
CA CYS A 89 -0.78 2.90 5.23
C CYS A 89 0.38 3.88 5.53
N LEU A 90 1.36 3.45 6.32
CA LEU A 90 2.54 4.26 6.66
C LEU A 90 3.33 4.68 5.41
N LEU A 91 3.51 3.78 4.44
CA LEU A 91 4.19 4.09 3.19
C LEU A 91 3.44 5.17 2.40
N VAL A 92 2.12 5.05 2.26
CA VAL A 92 1.28 6.04 1.56
C VAL A 92 1.37 7.41 2.25
N VAL A 93 1.25 7.45 3.57
CA VAL A 93 1.42 8.69 4.35
C VAL A 93 2.84 9.25 4.17
N GLY A 94 3.86 8.41 4.23
CA GLY A 94 5.26 8.79 4.02
C GLY A 94 5.55 9.37 2.63
N LEU A 95 4.79 8.96 1.61
CA LEU A 95 4.91 9.50 0.24
C LEU A 95 4.14 10.82 0.07
N ILE A 96 2.99 10.99 0.73
CA ILE A 96 2.09 12.13 0.48
C ILE A 96 2.29 13.27 1.49
N ALA A 97 2.48 12.97 2.76
CA ALA A 97 2.48 13.98 3.82
C ALA A 97 3.79 14.78 3.93
N PHE A 98 4.92 14.22 3.47
CA PHE A 98 6.23 14.88 3.56
C PHE A 98 6.45 15.89 2.42
N PRO A 99 7.16 17.02 2.63
CA PRO A 99 7.27 18.08 1.62
C PRO A 99 7.88 17.66 0.27
N THR A 100 8.80 16.70 0.26
CA THR A 100 9.48 16.24 -0.95
C THR A 100 9.80 14.74 -0.89
N MET A 101 9.78 14.08 -2.03
CA MET A 101 10.25 12.69 -2.18
C MET A 101 11.75 12.54 -2.41
N ALA A 102 12.49 13.65 -2.59
CA ALA A 102 13.94 13.64 -2.79
C ALA A 102 14.72 13.25 -1.53
N LYS A 103 14.07 13.32 -0.35
CA LYS A 103 14.68 12.99 0.94
C LYS A 103 14.02 11.74 1.53
N PRO A 104 14.82 10.89 2.21
CA PRO A 104 14.25 9.79 2.98
C PRO A 104 13.41 10.34 4.13
N ASN A 105 12.38 9.59 4.52
CA ASN A 105 11.61 9.84 5.72
C ASN A 105 11.30 8.52 6.44
N PRO A 106 11.16 8.55 7.78
CA PRO A 106 11.02 7.33 8.57
C PRO A 106 9.76 6.54 8.23
N LEU A 107 8.65 7.21 7.92
CA LEU A 107 7.38 6.55 7.58
C LEU A 107 7.51 5.74 6.28
N ARG A 108 8.14 6.33 5.25
CA ARG A 108 8.40 5.65 3.98
C ARG A 108 9.36 4.47 4.19
N PHE A 109 10.39 4.64 5.01
CA PHE A 109 11.36 3.58 5.29
C PHE A 109 10.73 2.40 6.02
N VAL A 110 10.06 2.66 7.16
CA VAL A 110 9.39 1.63 7.97
C VAL A 110 8.27 0.97 7.19
N GLY A 111 7.49 1.75 6.44
CA GLY A 111 6.42 1.24 5.58
C GLY A 111 6.96 0.30 4.50
N ALA A 112 8.08 0.64 3.85
CA ALA A 112 8.68 -0.20 2.82
C ALA A 112 9.27 -1.48 3.42
N LEU A 113 10.13 -1.36 4.42
CA LEU A 113 10.81 -2.50 5.05
C LEU A 113 9.81 -3.49 5.64
N GLY A 114 8.79 -2.98 6.35
CA GLY A 114 7.75 -3.82 6.92
C GLY A 114 6.87 -4.49 5.87
N THR A 115 6.59 -3.82 4.74
CA THR A 115 5.87 -4.45 3.61
C THR A 115 6.66 -5.62 3.04
N TYR A 116 7.97 -5.45 2.81
CA TYR A 116 8.81 -6.53 2.30
C TYR A 116 8.93 -7.68 3.30
N GLY A 117 9.25 -7.37 4.56
CA GLY A 117 9.42 -8.39 5.59
C GLY A 117 8.15 -9.20 5.83
N ALA A 118 7.00 -8.53 6.00
CA ALA A 118 5.73 -9.20 6.21
C ALA A 118 5.26 -9.95 4.95
N GLY A 119 5.44 -9.37 3.76
CA GLY A 119 5.11 -10.02 2.49
C GLY A 119 5.89 -11.31 2.27
N ILE A 120 7.21 -11.28 2.47
CA ILE A 120 8.07 -12.48 2.38
C ILE A 120 7.64 -13.52 3.42
N ALA A 121 7.41 -13.11 4.67
CA ALA A 121 6.97 -14.02 5.72
C ALA A 121 5.61 -14.67 5.41
N LEU A 122 4.67 -13.95 4.80
CA LEU A 122 3.39 -14.49 4.34
C LEU A 122 3.55 -15.46 3.17
N CYS A 123 4.46 -15.18 2.23
CA CYS A 123 4.80 -16.14 1.18
C CYS A 123 5.38 -17.43 1.77
N LEU A 124 6.27 -17.34 2.76
CA LEU A 124 6.79 -18.53 3.47
C LEU A 124 5.69 -19.27 4.24
N ALA A 125 4.69 -18.56 4.74
CA ALA A 125 3.54 -19.17 5.40
C ALA A 125 2.64 -19.97 4.43
N LEU A 126 2.72 -19.75 3.11
CA LEU A 126 2.03 -20.61 2.13
C LEU A 126 2.63 -22.01 2.04
N LEU A 127 3.90 -22.17 2.41
CA LEU A 127 4.63 -23.44 2.34
C LEU A 127 4.39 -24.32 3.58
N ARG A 128 3.52 -23.86 4.49
CA ARG A 128 3.10 -24.57 5.70
C ARG A 128 1.63 -24.93 5.61
#